data_AF-A0A921MRM9-F1
#
_entry.id   AF-A0A921MRM9-F1
#
_cell.length_a   1.000
_cell.length_b   1.000
_cell.length_c   1.000
_cell.angle_alpha   90.00
_cell.angle_beta   90.00
_cell.angle_gamma   90.00
#
_symmetry.space_group_name_H-M   'P 1'
#
loop_
_entity.id
_entity.type
_entity.pdbx_description
1 polymer ?
#
loop_
_entity_poly.entity_id
_entity_poly.type
_entity_poly.pdbx_seq_one_letter_code
_entity_poly.pdbx_strand_id
1 'polypeptide(L)'
;MENSISQGWRRYESKVYGALHIAILLLSVFLVATISVDTFRNLLFLNQGNYLTIQLWVCTLFMFDFLLELVLSPHKWRYLKTHFIFFLVSIPYLNIITYLHIDFSPQAAYFLRFIPLVRSGYALAIVVGWFTRNRASSLLVSYLTMLLATVYFSSLLFFVMEHDTNPLVAHYTDALWWAFMDVTTVGSNIYAVTATGKILSVVLAALGMMMFPIFTVYVTNLVQRNTQSKEGA
;
A
#
# COMPACT_ATOMS: atom_id res chain seq x y z
N MET A 1 -36.05 24.46 4.69
CA MET A 1 -34.75 25.05 4.25
C MET A 1 -33.56 24.38 4.91
N GLU A 2 -33.65 23.91 6.17
CA GLU A 2 -32.55 23.23 6.88
C GLU A 2 -32.11 21.89 6.23
N ASN A 3 -33.02 21.16 5.58
CA ASN A 3 -32.71 19.94 4.84
C ASN A 3 -31.95 20.14 3.52
N SER A 4 -32.09 21.29 2.83
CA SER A 4 -31.35 21.52 1.58
C SER A 4 -29.92 22.02 1.85
N ILE A 5 -29.71 22.76 2.94
CA ILE A 5 -28.38 23.20 3.39
C ILE A 5 -27.58 21.99 3.92
N SER A 6 -28.20 21.12 4.73
CA SER A 6 -27.54 19.90 5.23
C SER A 6 -27.27 18.84 4.15
N GLN A 7 -28.10 18.77 3.10
CA GLN A 7 -27.83 17.94 1.93
C GLN A 7 -26.74 18.54 1.02
N GLY A 8 -26.72 19.86 0.84
CA GLY A 8 -25.66 20.56 0.11
C GLY A 8 -24.29 20.40 0.76
N TRP A 9 -24.24 20.54 2.10
CA TRP A 9 -23.04 20.30 2.91
C TRP A 9 -22.53 18.87 2.80
N ARG A 10 -23.40 17.86 2.94
CA ARG A 10 -23.02 16.43 2.78
C ARG A 10 -22.50 16.10 1.39
N ARG A 11 -23.03 16.76 0.35
CA ARG A 11 -22.59 16.58 -1.04
C ARG A 11 -21.25 17.26 -1.32
N TYR A 12 -20.97 18.38 -0.63
CA TYR A 12 -19.68 19.07 -0.70
C TYR A 12 -18.59 18.29 0.05
N GLU A 13 -18.89 17.81 1.27
CA GLU A 13 -18.04 16.88 2.01
C GLU A 13 -17.63 15.68 1.13
N SER A 14 -18.60 14.98 0.54
CA SER A 14 -18.32 13.82 -0.30
C SER A 14 -17.40 14.11 -1.50
N LYS A 15 -17.47 15.32 -2.07
CA LYS A 15 -16.58 15.72 -3.18
C LYS A 15 -15.18 16.08 -2.68
N VAL A 16 -15.09 16.78 -1.55
CA VAL A 16 -13.81 17.13 -0.92
C VAL A 16 -13.07 15.87 -0.47
N TYR A 17 -13.75 14.91 0.16
CA TYR A 17 -13.16 13.61 0.51
C TYR A 17 -12.69 12.84 -0.73
N GLY A 18 -13.49 12.83 -1.80
CA GLY A 18 -13.09 12.19 -3.06
C GLY A 18 -11.83 12.82 -3.65
N ALA A 19 -11.74 14.15 -3.66
CA ALA A 19 -10.57 14.87 -4.14
C ALA A 19 -9.33 14.65 -3.26
N LEU A 20 -9.48 14.65 -1.93
CA LEU A 20 -8.41 14.36 -0.98
C LEU A 20 -7.87 12.93 -1.14
N HIS A 21 -8.75 11.93 -1.23
CA HIS A 21 -8.35 10.55 -1.49
C HIS A 21 -7.61 10.39 -2.82
N ILE A 22 -8.06 11.06 -3.89
CA ILE A 22 -7.36 11.07 -5.17
C ILE A 22 -5.98 11.74 -5.05
N ALA A 23 -5.89 12.85 -4.32
CA ALA A 23 -4.61 13.51 -4.07
C ALA A 23 -3.64 12.59 -3.31
N ILE A 24 -4.12 11.87 -2.28
CA ILE A 24 -3.33 10.88 -1.52
C ILE A 24 -2.92 9.71 -2.38
N LEU A 25 -3.77 9.23 -3.29
CA LEU A 25 -3.39 8.24 -4.28
C LEU A 25 -2.23 8.75 -5.14
N LEU A 26 -2.37 9.93 -5.75
CA LEU A 26 -1.34 10.49 -6.61
C LEU A 26 -0.03 10.70 -5.84
N LEU A 27 -0.13 11.16 -4.59
CA LEU A 27 1.03 11.34 -3.72
C LEU A 27 1.68 10.00 -3.35
N SER A 28 0.89 8.97 -3.06
CA SER A 28 1.41 7.63 -2.72
C SER A 28 2.04 6.95 -3.93
N VAL A 29 1.44 7.04 -5.12
CA VAL A 29 2.01 6.57 -6.38
C VAL A 29 3.30 7.32 -6.70
N PHE A 30 3.31 8.64 -6.54
CA PHE A 30 4.52 9.46 -6.68
C PHE A 30 5.63 8.99 -5.72
N LEU A 31 5.27 8.71 -4.47
CA LEU A 31 6.20 8.23 -3.45
C LEU A 31 6.78 6.85 -3.81
N VAL A 32 5.92 5.93 -4.25
CA VAL A 32 6.32 4.61 -4.77
C VAL A 32 7.26 4.77 -5.96
N ALA A 33 6.97 5.68 -6.89
CA ALA A 33 7.83 5.95 -8.03
C ALA A 33 9.19 6.51 -7.60
N THR A 34 9.22 7.43 -6.64
CA THR A 34 10.51 7.94 -6.10
C THR A 34 11.29 6.83 -5.40
N ILE A 35 10.68 6.03 -4.52
CA ILE A 35 11.35 4.90 -3.85
C ILE A 35 11.84 3.86 -4.88
N SER A 36 11.04 3.60 -5.92
CA SER A 36 11.43 2.73 -7.04
C SER A 36 12.72 3.22 -7.67
N VAL A 37 12.72 4.48 -8.13
CA VAL A 37 13.84 5.08 -8.85
C VAL A 37 15.09 5.11 -7.96
N ASP A 38 14.93 5.41 -6.68
CA ASP A 38 16.02 5.39 -5.71
C ASP A 38 16.60 3.99 -5.54
N THR A 39 15.74 2.96 -5.43
CA THR A 39 16.17 1.56 -5.33
C THR A 39 16.86 1.08 -6.61
N PHE A 40 16.32 1.43 -7.79
CA PHE A 40 16.86 1.03 -9.08
C PHE A 40 18.21 1.67 -9.42
N ARG A 41 18.45 2.90 -8.96
CA ARG A 41 19.70 3.60 -9.27
C ARG A 41 20.85 3.19 -8.34
N ASN A 42 20.61 2.35 -7.33
CA ASN A 42 21.62 1.95 -6.33
C ASN A 42 22.34 3.15 -5.69
N LEU A 43 21.68 4.31 -5.69
CA LEU A 43 22.26 5.52 -5.17
C LEU A 43 21.95 5.55 -3.67
N LEU A 44 22.99 5.44 -2.85
CA LEU A 44 22.98 5.80 -1.43
C LEU A 44 22.63 7.30 -1.27
N PHE A 45 21.38 7.67 -1.53
CA PHE A 45 20.85 9.04 -1.40
C PHE A 45 20.45 9.39 0.04
N LEU A 46 20.94 8.62 1.02
CA LEU A 46 20.89 9.00 2.43
C LEU A 46 21.62 10.33 2.71
N ASN A 47 22.28 10.93 1.71
CA ASN A 47 22.99 12.18 1.82
C ASN A 47 22.42 13.34 0.97
N GLN A 48 21.19 13.27 0.45
CA GLN A 48 20.56 14.43 -0.20
C GLN A 48 19.32 14.89 0.57
N GLY A 49 19.40 16.07 1.19
CA GLY A 49 18.32 16.69 1.97
C GLY A 49 16.96 16.79 1.26
N ASN A 50 16.94 16.63 -0.07
CA ASN A 50 15.72 16.55 -0.88
C ASN A 50 14.83 15.36 -0.51
N TYR A 51 15.38 14.17 -0.20
CA TYR A 51 14.58 12.99 0.15
C TYR A 51 13.83 13.20 1.47
N LEU A 52 14.55 13.62 2.51
CA LEU A 52 13.96 13.95 3.81
C LEU A 52 12.90 15.05 3.66
N THR A 53 13.14 16.06 2.82
CA THR A 53 12.17 17.13 2.57
C THR A 53 10.90 16.58 1.91
N ILE A 54 11.02 15.77 0.87
CA ILE A 54 9.87 15.13 0.20
C ILE A 54 9.09 14.26 1.19
N GLN A 55 9.80 13.45 1.98
CA GLN A 55 9.17 12.58 2.97
C GLN A 55 8.40 13.36 4.04
N LEU A 56 8.95 14.50 4.50
CA LEU A 56 8.27 15.38 5.44
C LEU A 56 6.96 15.92 4.88
N TRP A 57 6.98 16.41 3.64
CA TRP A 57 5.79 16.94 2.97
C TRP A 57 4.70 15.88 2.84
N VAL A 58 5.06 14.66 2.44
CA VAL A 58 4.10 13.56 2.33
C VAL A 58 3.53 13.21 3.70
N CYS A 59 4.38 13.00 4.71
CA CYS A 59 3.92 12.72 6.07
C CYS A 59 3.00 13.82 6.61
N THR A 60 3.29 15.08 6.30
CA THR A 60 2.45 16.21 6.69
C THR A 60 1.08 16.14 6.03
N LEU A 61 1.00 15.81 4.74
CA LEU A 61 -0.26 15.66 4.02
C LEU A 61 -1.09 14.47 4.52
N PHE A 62 -0.44 13.33 4.81
CA PHE A 62 -1.09 12.17 5.41
C PHE A 62 -1.62 12.46 6.82
N MET A 63 -0.81 13.15 7.62
CA MET A 63 -1.21 13.57 8.97
C MET A 63 -2.38 14.56 8.89
N PHE A 64 -2.36 15.49 7.94
CA PHE A 64 -3.46 16.42 7.72
C PHE A 64 -4.76 15.70 7.36
N ASP A 65 -4.70 14.71 6.45
CA ASP A 65 -5.87 13.89 6.08
C ASP A 65 -6.44 13.12 7.28
N PHE A 66 -5.58 12.45 8.05
CA PHE A 66 -5.98 11.76 9.27
C PHE A 66 -6.66 12.70 10.27
N LEU A 67 -6.10 13.89 10.49
CA LEU A 67 -6.66 14.88 11.40
C LEU A 67 -8.00 15.43 10.89
N LEU A 68 -8.12 15.67 9.59
CA LEU A 68 -9.34 16.15 8.96
C LEU A 68 -10.46 15.12 9.12
N GLU A 69 -10.21 13.85 8.80
CA GLU A 69 -11.18 12.77 9.01
C GLU A 69 -11.51 12.54 10.49
N LEU A 70 -10.53 12.66 11.39
CA LEU A 70 -10.74 12.56 12.84
C LEU A 70 -11.63 13.69 13.37
N VAL A 71 -11.46 14.92 12.88
CA VAL A 71 -12.26 16.09 13.28
C VAL A 71 -13.70 15.97 12.76
N LEU A 72 -13.87 15.50 11.54
CA LEU A 72 -15.18 15.36 10.89
C LEU A 72 -15.92 14.08 11.33
N SER A 73 -15.21 13.10 11.90
CA SER A 73 -15.84 11.87 12.41
C SER A 73 -16.75 12.14 13.61
N PRO A 74 -18.01 11.65 13.59
CA PRO A 74 -18.93 11.83 14.71
C PRO A 74 -18.47 11.11 15.98
N HIS A 75 -17.62 10.08 15.88
CA HIS A 75 -17.11 9.30 17.01
C HIS A 75 -15.57 9.19 16.96
N LYS A 76 -14.89 10.27 17.37
CA LYS A 76 -13.43 10.43 17.33
C LYS A 76 -12.65 9.23 17.87
N TRP A 77 -13.03 8.72 19.04
CA TRP A 77 -12.37 7.57 19.67
C TRP A 77 -12.49 6.27 18.88
N ARG A 78 -13.63 6.03 18.24
CA ARG A 78 -13.83 4.85 17.39
C ARG A 78 -12.96 4.98 16.14
N TYR A 79 -12.96 6.15 15.51
CA TYR A 79 -12.16 6.42 14.34
C TYR A 79 -10.66 6.24 14.63
N LEU A 80 -10.16 6.78 15.74
CA LEU A 80 -8.78 6.63 16.19
C LEU A 80 -8.37 5.15 16.35
N LYS A 81 -9.22 4.33 16.97
CA LYS A 81 -8.95 2.89 17.15
C LYS A 81 -8.90 2.13 15.83
N THR A 82 -9.79 2.44 14.89
CA THR A 82 -9.84 1.76 13.59
C THR A 82 -8.68 2.16 12.67
N HIS A 83 -8.24 3.42 12.72
CA HIS A 83 -7.19 3.96 11.86
C HIS A 83 -5.86 4.18 12.61
N PHE A 84 -5.64 3.48 13.73
CA PHE A 84 -4.44 3.65 14.56
C PHE A 84 -3.15 3.37 13.78
N ILE A 85 -3.16 2.36 12.91
CA ILE A 85 -2.02 2.03 12.04
C ILE A 85 -1.73 3.18 11.07
N PHE A 86 -2.77 3.79 10.50
CA PHE A 86 -2.62 4.94 9.59
C PHE A 86 -1.94 6.12 10.29
N PHE A 87 -2.37 6.41 11.53
CA PHE A 87 -1.76 7.45 12.34
C PHE A 87 -0.26 7.23 12.54
N LEU A 88 0.14 6.04 13.01
CA LEU A 88 1.55 5.71 13.23
C LEU A 88 2.36 5.91 11.96
N VAL A 89 1.85 5.37 10.86
CA VAL A 89 2.56 5.33 9.59
C VAL A 89 2.66 6.72 8.92
N SER A 90 1.80 7.65 9.31
CA SER A 90 1.82 9.07 8.88
C SER A 90 2.91 9.89 9.57
N ILE A 91 3.50 9.42 10.67
CA ILE A 91 4.53 10.15 11.42
C ILE A 91 5.85 10.21 10.62
N PRO A 92 6.50 11.38 10.50
CA PRO A 92 7.78 11.53 9.78
C PRO A 92 8.97 11.09 10.64
N TYR A 93 9.05 9.79 10.98
CA TYR A 93 10.08 9.26 11.88
C TYR A 93 11.51 9.59 11.43
N LEU A 94 11.84 9.37 10.15
CA LEU A 94 13.19 9.64 9.64
C LEU A 94 13.57 11.11 9.83
N ASN A 95 12.66 12.06 9.57
CA ASN A 95 12.89 13.48 9.79
C ASN A 95 13.08 13.84 11.26
N ILE A 96 12.24 13.28 12.15
CA ILE A 96 12.33 13.53 13.59
C ILE A 96 13.67 13.05 14.14
N ILE A 97 14.09 11.85 13.72
CA ILE A 97 15.33 11.22 14.17
C ILE A 97 16.55 12.01 13.68
N THR A 98 16.56 12.42 12.41
CA THR A 98 17.63 13.25 11.86
C THR A 98 17.66 14.64 12.50
N TYR A 99 16.51 15.25 12.79
CA TYR A 99 16.43 16.57 13.43
C TYR A 99 16.88 16.54 14.90
N LEU A 100 16.52 15.49 15.63
CA LEU A 100 16.88 15.32 17.04
C LEU A 100 18.29 14.73 17.23
N HIS A 101 19.01 14.43 16.15
CA HIS A 101 20.33 13.78 16.18
C HIS A 101 20.37 12.51 17.06
N ILE A 102 19.30 11.72 17.01
CA ILE A 102 19.22 10.47 17.78
C ILE A 102 19.97 9.38 17.02
N ASP A 103 21.09 8.92 17.58
CA ASP A 103 21.84 7.80 17.02
C ASP A 103 21.13 6.47 17.35
N PHE A 104 20.56 5.85 16.32
CA PHE A 104 20.02 4.50 16.42
C PHE A 104 21.08 3.45 16.11
N SER A 105 20.91 2.25 16.66
CA SER A 105 21.70 1.11 16.22
C SER A 105 21.52 0.89 14.71
N PRO A 106 22.52 0.39 13.99
CA PRO A 106 22.43 0.15 12.54
C PRO A 106 21.20 -0.70 12.15
N GLN A 107 20.81 -1.63 13.03
CA GLN A 107 19.63 -2.48 12.87
C GLN A 107 18.33 -1.67 12.98
N ALA A 108 18.21 -0.79 13.99
CA ALA A 108 17.02 0.04 14.17
C ALA A 108 16.89 1.09 13.06
N ALA A 109 18.00 1.71 12.65
CA ALA A 109 18.05 2.62 11.50
C ALA A 109 17.59 1.92 10.20
N TYR A 110 17.95 0.64 10.03
CA TYR A 110 17.49 -0.17 8.92
C TYR A 110 15.97 -0.42 8.98
N PHE A 111 15.42 -0.77 10.15
CA PHE A 111 13.96 -0.95 10.29
C PHE A 111 13.14 0.31 10.00
N LEU A 112 13.66 1.47 10.39
CA LEU A 112 13.01 2.77 10.14
C LEU A 112 12.89 3.11 8.65
N ARG A 113 13.74 2.52 7.79
CA ARG A 113 13.67 2.66 6.33
C ARG A 113 12.45 1.95 5.73
N PHE A 114 11.80 1.04 6.45
CA PHE A 114 10.59 0.35 5.97
C PHE A 114 9.31 1.12 6.24
N ILE A 115 9.31 2.08 7.17
CA ILE A 115 8.10 2.84 7.50
C ILE A 115 7.53 3.57 6.26
N PRO A 116 8.34 4.19 5.38
CA PRO A 116 7.86 4.71 4.08
C PRO A 116 7.21 3.65 3.17
N LEU A 117 7.73 2.42 3.12
CA LEU A 117 7.13 1.33 2.36
C LEU A 117 5.77 0.92 2.94
N VAL A 118 5.71 0.72 4.26
CA VAL A 118 4.47 0.37 4.97
C VAL A 118 3.41 1.46 4.75
N ARG A 119 3.82 2.74 4.74
CA ARG A 119 2.97 3.90 4.38
C ARG A 119 2.40 3.81 2.99
N SER A 120 3.25 3.50 2.03
CA SER A 120 2.86 3.41 0.63
C SER A 120 1.88 2.25 0.40
N GLY A 121 2.13 1.09 1.02
CA GLY A 121 1.22 -0.06 0.96
C GLY A 121 -0.14 0.23 1.61
N TYR A 122 -0.15 0.88 2.77
CA TYR A 122 -1.40 1.25 3.46
C TYR A 122 -2.22 2.28 2.68
N ALA A 123 -1.57 3.30 2.11
CA ALA A 123 -2.22 4.29 1.25
C ALA A 123 -2.92 3.65 0.06
N LEU A 124 -2.23 2.70 -0.59
CA LEU A 124 -2.80 1.96 -1.71
C LEU A 124 -3.98 1.08 -1.27
N ALA A 125 -3.90 0.44 -0.09
CA ALA A 125 -4.99 -0.35 0.45
C ALA A 125 -6.25 0.48 0.71
N ILE A 126 -6.12 1.70 1.26
CA ILE A 126 -7.24 2.62 1.45
C ILE A 126 -7.88 2.97 0.10
N VAL A 127 -7.07 3.36 -0.88
CA VAL A 127 -7.60 3.80 -2.18
C VAL A 127 -8.25 2.66 -2.94
N VAL A 128 -7.66 1.47 -2.89
CA VAL A 128 -8.32 0.30 -3.47
C VAL A 128 -9.65 0.05 -2.77
N GLY A 129 -9.69 0.07 -1.42
CA GLY A 129 -10.94 -0.07 -0.67
C GLY A 129 -12.00 0.97 -1.03
N TRP A 130 -11.60 2.21 -1.31
CA TRP A 130 -12.49 3.27 -1.81
C TRP A 130 -12.99 2.98 -3.24
N PHE A 131 -12.10 2.53 -4.13
CA PHE A 131 -12.44 2.14 -5.50
C PHE A 131 -13.41 0.96 -5.53
N THR A 132 -13.20 -0.04 -4.67
CA THR A 132 -14.11 -1.19 -4.50
C THR A 132 -15.50 -0.76 -4.00
N ARG A 133 -15.57 0.33 -3.23
CA ARG A 133 -16.84 0.83 -2.66
C ARG A 133 -17.68 1.60 -3.68
N ASN A 134 -17.07 2.11 -4.75
CA ASN A 134 -17.79 2.76 -5.84
C ASN A 134 -18.30 1.69 -6.83
N ARG A 135 -19.62 1.64 -7.04
CA ARG A 135 -20.42 0.56 -7.66
C ARG A 135 -20.06 0.08 -9.09
N ALA A 136 -18.90 0.42 -9.64
CA ALA A 136 -18.52 0.08 -11.02
C ALA A 136 -17.14 -0.58 -11.18
N SER A 137 -16.36 -0.83 -10.13
CA SER A 137 -15.20 -1.72 -10.27
C SER A 137 -15.65 -3.17 -10.09
N SER A 138 -15.44 -4.02 -11.09
CA SER A 138 -15.63 -5.46 -10.90
C SER A 138 -14.72 -5.91 -9.74
N LEU A 139 -15.21 -6.79 -8.87
CA LEU A 139 -14.42 -7.37 -7.78
C LEU A 139 -13.04 -7.85 -8.28
N LEU A 140 -13.00 -8.34 -9.52
CA LEU A 140 -11.80 -8.71 -10.25
C LEU A 140 -10.79 -7.55 -10.40
N VAL A 141 -11.20 -6.34 -10.83
CA VAL A 141 -10.28 -5.21 -11.03
C VAL A 141 -9.67 -4.74 -9.71
N SER A 142 -10.50 -4.59 -8.67
CA SER A 142 -10.02 -4.24 -7.34
C SER A 142 -9.03 -5.28 -6.82
N TYR A 143 -9.35 -6.56 -7.02
CA TYR A 143 -8.53 -7.67 -6.59
C TYR A 143 -7.20 -7.74 -7.35
N LEU A 144 -7.22 -7.65 -8.68
CA LEU A 144 -6.01 -7.62 -9.53
C LEU A 144 -5.11 -6.45 -9.15
N THR A 145 -5.69 -5.29 -8.84
CA THR A 145 -4.93 -4.12 -8.40
C THR A 145 -4.24 -4.40 -7.06
N MET A 146 -4.93 -4.99 -6.07
CA MET A 146 -4.31 -5.39 -4.80
C MET A 146 -3.24 -6.46 -4.97
N LEU A 147 -3.45 -7.41 -5.88
CA LEU A 147 -2.50 -8.48 -6.15
C LEU A 147 -1.21 -7.90 -6.74
N LEU A 148 -1.31 -7.12 -7.81
CA LEU A 148 -0.16 -6.47 -8.46
C LEU A 148 0.59 -5.56 -7.49
N ALA A 149 -0.14 -4.81 -6.66
CA ALA A 149 0.43 -4.03 -5.59
C ALA A 149 1.22 -4.88 -4.58
N THR A 150 0.63 -5.97 -4.11
CA THR A 150 1.25 -6.88 -3.14
C THR A 150 2.51 -7.52 -3.72
N VAL A 151 2.45 -7.98 -4.97
CA VAL A 151 3.61 -8.53 -5.69
C VAL A 151 4.72 -7.50 -5.77
N TYR A 152 4.40 -6.29 -6.21
CA TYR A 152 5.37 -5.21 -6.37
C TYR A 152 6.02 -4.79 -5.04
N PHE A 153 5.23 -4.59 -3.97
CA PHE A 153 5.78 -4.22 -2.66
C PHE A 153 6.56 -5.36 -2.02
N SER A 154 6.09 -6.61 -2.19
CA SER A 154 6.81 -7.79 -1.69
C SER A 154 8.12 -7.98 -2.44
N SER A 155 8.17 -7.84 -3.77
CA SER A 155 9.41 -7.93 -4.53
C SER A 155 10.41 -6.85 -4.13
N LEU A 156 9.93 -5.63 -3.89
CA LEU A 156 10.78 -4.53 -3.43
C LEU A 156 11.34 -4.78 -2.02
N LEU A 157 10.49 -5.21 -1.08
CA LEU A 157 10.92 -5.54 0.27
C LEU A 157 11.90 -6.73 0.27
N PHE A 158 11.61 -7.77 -0.52
CA PHE A 158 12.48 -8.93 -0.68
C PHE A 158 13.84 -8.53 -1.24
N PHE A 159 13.87 -7.70 -2.30
CA PHE A 159 15.11 -7.19 -2.88
C PHE A 159 15.96 -6.45 -1.85
N VAL A 160 15.37 -5.51 -1.11
CA VAL A 160 16.10 -4.73 -0.09
C VAL A 160 16.66 -5.61 1.03
N MET A 161 15.99 -6.71 1.37
CA MET A 161 16.44 -7.64 2.42
C MET A 161 17.51 -8.63 1.94
N GLU A 162 17.34 -9.13 0.72
CA GLU A 162 18.09 -10.30 0.25
C GLU A 162 19.25 -9.89 -0.68
N HIS A 163 19.21 -8.74 -1.36
CA HIS A 163 20.21 -8.37 -2.38
C HIS A 163 21.67 -8.42 -1.88
N ASP A 164 21.95 -7.92 -0.67
CA ASP A 164 23.31 -7.88 -0.12
C ASP A 164 23.77 -9.22 0.48
N THR A 165 22.84 -10.14 0.76
CA THR A 165 23.11 -11.38 1.52
C THR A 165 22.89 -12.66 0.72
N ASN A 166 22.05 -12.59 -0.31
CA ASN A 166 21.60 -13.70 -1.11
C ASN A 166 22.18 -13.56 -2.53
N PRO A 167 23.15 -14.40 -2.92
CA PRO A 167 23.75 -14.33 -4.25
C PRO A 167 22.76 -14.62 -5.38
N LEU A 168 21.60 -15.21 -5.09
CA LEU A 168 20.54 -15.48 -6.06
C LEU A 168 19.68 -14.24 -6.36
N VAL A 169 19.87 -13.13 -5.64
CA VAL A 169 19.11 -11.88 -5.80
C VAL A 169 20.08 -10.78 -6.23
N ALA A 170 20.63 -10.91 -7.45
CA ALA A 170 21.59 -9.95 -7.97
C ALA A 170 20.92 -8.68 -8.52
N HIS A 171 19.72 -8.83 -9.07
CA HIS A 171 18.97 -7.74 -9.67
C HIS A 171 17.54 -7.73 -9.17
N TYR A 172 16.90 -6.56 -9.24
CA TYR A 172 15.49 -6.43 -8.84
C TYR A 172 14.56 -7.38 -9.63
N THR A 173 14.91 -7.69 -10.88
CA THR A 173 14.18 -8.65 -11.71
C THR A 173 14.11 -10.04 -11.07
N ASP A 174 15.13 -10.43 -10.29
CA ASP A 174 15.18 -11.71 -9.60
C ASP A 174 14.19 -11.73 -8.43
N ALA A 175 14.10 -10.62 -7.69
CA ALA A 175 13.11 -10.46 -6.63
C ALA A 175 11.68 -10.35 -7.18
N LEU A 176 11.50 -9.74 -8.35
CA LEU A 176 10.22 -9.67 -9.04
C LEU A 176 9.80 -11.06 -9.54
N TRP A 177 10.73 -11.82 -10.13
CA TRP A 177 10.52 -13.22 -10.48
C TRP A 177 10.12 -14.06 -9.26
N TRP A 178 10.87 -13.93 -8.15
CA TRP A 178 10.55 -14.58 -6.89
C TRP A 178 9.11 -14.28 -6.46
N ALA A 179 8.71 -13.01 -6.41
CA ALA A 179 7.39 -12.62 -5.94
C ALA A 179 6.25 -13.15 -6.82
N PHE A 180 6.43 -13.15 -8.15
CA PHE A 180 5.43 -13.71 -9.08
C PHE A 180 5.30 -15.24 -8.93
N MET A 181 6.41 -15.95 -8.76
CA MET A 181 6.40 -17.41 -8.59
C MET A 181 5.81 -17.81 -7.23
N ASP A 182 6.08 -17.03 -6.19
CA ASP A 182 5.61 -17.29 -4.82
C ASP A 182 4.12 -16.96 -4.66
N VAL A 183 3.64 -15.84 -5.19
CA VAL A 183 2.20 -15.49 -5.17
C VAL A 183 1.35 -16.44 -6.01
N THR A 184 1.92 -17.05 -7.06
CA THR A 184 1.21 -18.06 -7.86
C THR A 184 1.31 -19.46 -7.25
N THR A 185 2.01 -19.61 -6.11
CA THR A 185 2.26 -20.87 -5.41
C THR A 185 3.03 -21.93 -6.22
N VAL A 186 3.57 -21.54 -7.38
CA VAL A 186 4.45 -22.40 -8.19
C VAL A 186 5.79 -22.59 -7.47
N GLY A 187 6.20 -21.58 -6.69
CA GLY A 187 7.47 -21.56 -5.98
C GLY A 187 8.61 -21.15 -6.92
N SER A 188 9.58 -20.40 -6.39
CA SER A 188 10.72 -19.93 -7.17
C SER A 188 11.97 -20.76 -6.88
N ASN A 189 12.96 -20.68 -7.76
CA ASN A 189 14.30 -21.23 -7.55
C ASN A 189 15.16 -20.38 -6.58
N ILE A 190 14.64 -19.24 -6.12
CA ILE A 190 15.26 -18.32 -5.17
C ILE A 190 14.61 -18.53 -3.80
N TYR A 191 15.44 -18.84 -2.80
CA TYR A 191 14.98 -19.07 -1.43
C TYR A 191 15.47 -17.95 -0.52
N ALA A 192 14.60 -17.48 0.36
CA ALA A 192 14.93 -16.44 1.34
C ALA A 192 15.96 -16.95 2.37
N VAL A 193 17.04 -16.21 2.55
CA VAL A 193 18.02 -16.50 3.61
C VAL A 193 17.73 -15.72 4.89
N THR A 194 17.19 -14.52 4.78
CA THR A 194 16.87 -13.64 5.91
C THR A 194 15.59 -14.06 6.63
N ALA A 195 15.48 -13.73 7.93
CA ALA A 195 14.26 -13.99 8.69
C ALA A 195 13.05 -13.27 8.10
N THR A 196 13.22 -12.01 7.69
CA THR A 196 12.16 -11.21 7.07
C THR A 196 11.75 -11.76 5.71
N GLY A 197 12.71 -12.15 4.87
CA GLY A 197 12.43 -12.77 3.58
C GLY A 197 11.62 -14.07 3.73
N LYS A 198 11.94 -14.91 4.72
CA LYS A 198 11.19 -16.15 5.01
C LYS A 198 9.75 -15.88 5.44
N ILE A 199 9.53 -14.89 6.31
CA ILE A 199 8.19 -14.46 6.70
C ILE A 199 7.43 -13.96 5.47
N LEU A 200 8.10 -13.19 4.61
CA LEU A 200 7.50 -12.66 3.39
C LEU A 200 7.08 -13.79 2.43
N SER A 201 7.88 -14.84 2.28
CA SER A 201 7.51 -16.02 1.47
C SER A 201 6.24 -16.70 1.98
N VAL A 202 6.11 -16.88 3.29
CA VAL A 202 4.90 -17.52 3.86
C VAL A 202 3.67 -16.64 3.63
N VAL A 203 3.79 -15.33 3.87
CA VAL A 203 2.68 -14.38 3.72
C VAL A 203 2.25 -14.26 2.26
N LEU A 204 3.21 -14.14 1.34
CA LEU A 204 2.92 -13.96 -0.08
C LEU A 204 2.28 -15.21 -0.70
N ALA A 205 2.79 -16.41 -0.37
CA ALA A 205 2.15 -17.66 -0.77
C ALA A 205 0.72 -17.79 -0.22
N ALA A 206 0.48 -17.40 1.04
CA ALA A 206 -0.86 -17.44 1.63
C ALA A 206 -1.83 -16.48 0.92
N LEU A 207 -1.39 -15.26 0.61
CA LEU A 207 -2.17 -14.28 -0.16
C LEU A 207 -2.48 -14.78 -1.58
N GLY A 208 -1.53 -15.49 -2.19
CA GLY A 208 -1.67 -16.19 -3.45
C GLY A 208 -2.78 -17.25 -3.45
N MET A 209 -2.79 -18.13 -2.45
CA MET A 209 -3.83 -19.16 -2.31
C MET A 209 -5.24 -18.57 -2.13
N MET A 210 -5.36 -17.42 -1.49
CA MET A 210 -6.65 -16.71 -1.35
C MET A 210 -7.19 -16.17 -2.69
N MET A 211 -6.39 -16.17 -3.76
CA MET A 211 -6.80 -15.72 -5.08
C MET A 211 -7.81 -16.63 -5.76
N PHE A 212 -7.56 -17.94 -5.70
CA PHE A 212 -8.30 -18.92 -6.48
C PHE A 212 -9.82 -18.86 -6.22
N PRO A 213 -10.29 -18.79 -4.96
CA PRO A 213 -11.72 -18.70 -4.65
C PRO A 213 -12.40 -17.45 -5.22
N ILE A 214 -11.72 -16.29 -5.21
CA ILE A 214 -12.30 -15.02 -5.68
C ILE A 214 -12.50 -15.05 -7.19
N PHE A 215 -11.52 -15.59 -7.93
CA PHE A 215 -11.65 -15.79 -9.38
C PHE A 215 -12.79 -16.77 -9.70
N THR A 216 -12.87 -17.90 -9.00
CA THR A 216 -13.98 -18.86 -9.17
C THR A 216 -15.33 -18.19 -8.95
N VAL A 217 -15.51 -17.47 -7.84
CA VAL A 217 -16.76 -16.76 -7.53
C VAL A 217 -17.11 -15.73 -8.61
N TYR A 218 -16.12 -15.01 -9.15
CA TYR A 218 -16.35 -14.07 -10.23
C TYR A 218 -16.86 -14.77 -11.50
N VAL A 219 -16.19 -15.85 -11.93
CA VAL A 219 -16.58 -16.63 -13.11
C VAL A 219 -17.97 -17.24 -12.91
N THR A 220 -18.24 -17.84 -11.75
CA THR A 220 -19.55 -18.40 -11.43
C THR A 220 -20.65 -17.34 -11.48
N ASN A 221 -20.43 -16.15 -10.91
CA ASN A 221 -21.39 -15.05 -10.98
C ASN A 221 -21.64 -14.58 -12.42
N LEU A 222 -20.58 -14.51 -13.25
CA LEU A 222 -20.71 -14.12 -14.65
C LEU A 222 -21.53 -15.15 -15.43
N VAL A 223 -21.26 -16.44 -15.24
CA VAL A 223 -22.01 -17.53 -15.87
C VAL A 223 -23.46 -17.53 -15.41
N GLN A 224 -23.73 -17.42 -14.10
CA GLN A 224 -25.09 -17.37 -13.56
C GLN A 224 -25.90 -16.19 -14.13
N ARG A 225 -25.30 -15.00 -14.23
CA ARG A 225 -25.93 -13.83 -14.83
C ARG A 225 -26.29 -14.07 -16.30
N ASN A 226 -25.38 -14.67 -17.07
CA ASN A 226 -25.62 -14.99 -18.47
C ASN A 226 -26.71 -16.05 -18.64
N THR A 227 -26.76 -17.07 -17.77
CA THR A 227 -27.81 -18.10 -17.79
C THR A 227 -29.18 -17.50 -17.47
N GLN A 228 -29.29 -16.69 -16.40
CA GLN A 228 -30.56 -16.03 -16.07
C GLN A 228 -31.05 -15.07 -17.15
N SER A 229 -30.14 -14.39 -17.86
CA SER A 229 -30.51 -13.53 -19.01
C SER A 229 -31.09 -14.31 -20.20
N LYS A 230 -30.71 -15.58 -20.35
CA LYS A 230 -31.20 -16.47 -21.41
C LYS A 230 -32.50 -17.19 -21.04
N GLU A 231 -32.75 -17.42 -19.76
CA GLU A 231 -33.99 -18.05 -19.27
C GLU A 231 -35.15 -17.06 -19.12
N GLY A 232 -34.85 -15.76 -19.01
CA GLY A 232 -35.84 -14.68 -18.94
C GLY A 232 -36.19 -14.00 -20.27
N ALA A 233 -35.67 -14.51 -21.39
CA ALA A 233 -35.91 -14.04 -22.76
C ALA A 233 -36.58 -15.14 -23.59
#